data_AF-A0A9N9S407-F1
#
_entry.id   AF-A0A9N9S407-F1
#
_cell.length_a   1.000
_cell.length_b   1.000
_cell.length_c   1.000
_cell.angle_alpha   90.00
_cell.angle_beta   90.00
_cell.angle_gamma   90.00
#
_symmetry.space_group_name_H-M   'P 1'
#
loop_
_entity.id
_entity.type
_entity.pdbx_description
1 polymer ?
#
loop_
_entity_poly.entity_id
_entity_poly.type
_entity_poly.pdbx_seq_one_letter_code
_entity_poly.pdbx_strand_id
1 'polypeptide(L)'
;MKNLFIVLCLTYLVQINALEKSKLFESLDTVTSELLRAQSELTIAHDFSEMQSYINRNIVASYIELMNEQLIESFMDTYKIMDDIEDDVEDILEDLPSSDCVRNVKMRFELQAKRHGSFLGNCMRSSHIVLASWITHMNNLTDTAQFTLNQAPNQGLASIVERLRIDSSDSFYTPINRRLRLLLTSVRFYMDEFEEFRASLVDNEEQILEDLTTCDRELVVRFRQAADSELERARACA
;
A
#
# COMPACT_ATOMS: atom_id res chain seq x y z
N MET A 1 -16.59 25.02 -3.25
CA MET A 1 -17.48 24.56 -2.17
C MET A 1 -17.41 25.39 -0.88
N LYS A 2 -16.33 26.13 -0.58
CA LYS A 2 -16.16 26.89 0.69
C LYS A 2 -17.22 27.97 1.00
N ASN A 3 -17.86 28.59 0.00
CA ASN A 3 -18.82 29.70 0.21
C ASN A 3 -20.30 29.29 0.21
N LEU A 4 -20.65 28.07 -0.22
CA LEU A 4 -22.05 27.64 -0.27
C LEU A 4 -22.60 27.31 1.14
N PHE A 5 -21.70 26.92 2.05
CA PHE A 5 -22.00 26.44 3.41
C PHE A 5 -22.46 27.57 4.35
N ILE A 6 -21.77 28.71 4.31
CA ILE A 6 -22.11 29.90 5.09
C ILE A 6 -23.47 30.46 4.66
N VAL A 7 -23.72 30.50 3.35
CA VAL A 7 -24.98 31.04 2.79
C VAL A 7 -26.17 30.15 3.15
N LEU A 8 -26.02 28.81 3.09
CA LEU A 8 -27.10 27.87 3.44
C LEU A 8 -27.42 27.85 4.94
N CYS A 9 -26.41 27.89 5.82
CA CYS A 9 -26.64 27.98 7.27
C CYS A 9 -27.26 29.34 7.67
N LEU A 10 -26.81 30.45 7.09
CA LEU A 10 -27.35 31.78 7.37
C LEU A 10 -28.78 31.96 6.84
N THR A 11 -29.09 31.47 5.62
CA THR A 11 -30.46 31.57 5.08
C THR A 11 -31.46 30.73 5.87
N TYR A 12 -31.05 29.56 6.39
CA TYR A 12 -31.92 28.71 7.22
C TYR A 12 -32.12 29.27 8.64
N LEU A 13 -31.07 29.88 9.23
CA LEU A 13 -31.16 30.58 10.52
C LEU A 13 -32.04 31.84 10.45
N VAL A 14 -32.04 32.55 9.31
CA VAL A 14 -32.93 33.70 9.09
C VAL A 14 -34.40 33.28 8.98
N GLN A 15 -34.70 32.08 8.48
CA GLN A 15 -36.07 31.57 8.37
C GLN A 15 -36.67 31.12 9.72
N ILE A 16 -35.86 30.80 10.72
CA ILE A 16 -36.31 30.33 12.04
C ILE A 16 -36.65 31.50 13.00
N ASN A 17 -36.18 32.72 12.71
CA ASN A 17 -36.13 33.82 13.68
C ASN A 17 -37.18 34.93 13.48
N ALA A 18 -38.46 34.56 13.43
CA ALA A 18 -39.56 35.53 13.45
C ALA A 18 -40.08 35.89 14.86
N LEU A 19 -39.61 35.26 15.94
CA LEU A 19 -40.12 35.47 17.30
C LEU A 19 -38.99 35.66 18.33
N GLU A 20 -39.04 36.82 19.03
CA GLU A 20 -38.18 37.31 20.13
C GLU A 20 -36.73 37.72 19.80
N LYS A 21 -36.44 39.03 19.77
CA LYS A 21 -35.21 39.59 19.18
C LYS A 21 -34.01 39.86 20.12
N SER A 22 -34.07 39.77 21.45
CA SER A 22 -32.92 40.17 22.30
C SER A 22 -32.15 39.01 22.93
N LYS A 23 -32.82 38.03 23.55
CA LYS A 23 -32.17 36.78 24.03
C LYS A 23 -31.67 35.92 22.86
N LEU A 24 -32.31 36.07 21.71
CA LEU A 24 -31.98 35.37 20.48
C LEU A 24 -30.63 35.80 19.92
N PHE A 25 -30.26 37.09 19.97
CA PHE A 25 -28.96 37.56 19.46
C PHE A 25 -27.78 37.07 20.31
N GLU A 26 -27.89 37.08 21.65
CA GLU A 26 -26.86 36.48 22.52
C GLU A 26 -26.76 34.97 22.34
N SER A 27 -27.90 34.26 22.21
CA SER A 27 -27.88 32.81 21.93
C SER A 27 -27.35 32.50 20.52
N LEU A 28 -27.63 33.35 19.54
CA LEU A 28 -27.21 33.19 18.15
C LEU A 28 -25.71 33.41 18.01
N ASP A 29 -25.15 34.41 18.69
CA ASP A 29 -23.72 34.69 18.67
C ASP A 29 -22.93 33.57 19.36
N THR A 30 -23.46 33.05 20.47
CA THR A 30 -22.88 31.90 21.18
C THR A 30 -22.94 30.61 20.34
N VAL A 31 -24.09 30.29 19.75
CA VAL A 31 -24.26 29.12 18.87
C VAL A 31 -23.41 29.23 17.61
N THR A 32 -23.32 30.43 17.02
CA THR A 32 -22.49 30.68 15.82
C THR A 32 -21.01 30.53 16.14
N SER A 33 -20.54 31.11 17.25
CA SER A 33 -19.16 30.97 17.72
C SER A 33 -18.80 29.51 18.01
N GLU A 34 -19.69 28.76 18.66
CA GLU A 34 -19.50 27.33 18.93
C GLU A 34 -19.45 26.48 17.64
N LEU A 35 -20.31 26.77 16.66
CA LEU A 35 -20.31 26.12 15.35
C LEU A 35 -19.01 26.41 14.56
N LEU A 36 -18.56 27.66 14.57
CA LEU A 36 -17.31 28.06 13.93
C LEU A 36 -16.10 27.37 14.57
N ARG A 37 -16.10 27.23 15.90
CA ARG A 37 -15.05 26.52 16.63
C ARG A 37 -15.04 25.02 16.30
N ALA A 38 -16.19 24.36 16.34
CA ALA A 38 -16.33 22.95 15.94
C ALA A 38 -15.86 22.71 14.50
N GLN A 39 -16.17 23.63 13.58
CA GLN A 39 -15.71 23.58 12.19
C GLN A 39 -14.20 23.79 12.07
N SER A 40 -13.61 24.69 12.86
CA SER A 40 -12.17 24.90 12.90
C SER A 40 -11.44 23.64 13.39
N GLU A 41 -11.93 23.01 14.46
CA GLU A 41 -11.35 21.77 15.00
C GLU A 41 -11.45 20.61 13.99
N LEU A 42 -12.56 20.50 13.25
CA LEU A 42 -12.70 19.55 12.13
C LEU A 42 -11.70 19.77 11.02
N THR A 43 -11.51 21.03 10.63
CA THR A 43 -10.62 21.39 9.53
C THR A 43 -9.18 21.02 9.91
N ILE A 44 -8.75 21.38 11.13
CA ILE A 44 -7.41 21.02 11.63
C ILE A 44 -7.20 19.50 11.64
N ALA A 45 -8.19 18.73 12.10
CA ALA A 45 -8.07 17.29 12.14
C ALA A 45 -8.10 16.62 10.77
N HIS A 46 -8.90 17.15 9.85
CA HIS A 46 -8.90 16.74 8.45
C HIS A 46 -7.52 16.97 7.83
N ASP A 47 -6.98 18.18 7.96
CA ASP A 47 -5.67 18.56 7.41
C ASP A 47 -4.54 17.72 8.03
N PHE A 48 -4.60 17.48 9.34
CA PHE A 48 -3.64 16.60 10.02
C PHE A 48 -3.70 15.16 9.49
N SER A 49 -4.90 14.61 9.33
CA SER A 49 -5.06 13.25 8.80
C SER A 49 -4.60 13.14 7.35
N GLU A 50 -4.92 14.12 6.51
CA GLU A 50 -4.48 14.15 5.11
C GLU A 50 -2.95 14.21 5.02
N MET A 51 -2.32 15.04 5.87
CA MET A 51 -0.87 15.14 5.95
C MET A 51 -0.24 13.79 6.37
N GLN A 52 -0.79 13.12 7.38
CA GLN A 52 -0.26 11.83 7.84
C GLN A 52 -0.42 10.72 6.81
N SER A 53 -1.60 10.62 6.17
CA SER A 53 -1.81 9.68 5.06
C SER A 53 -0.85 9.94 3.91
N TYR A 54 -0.58 11.20 3.57
CA TYR A 54 0.38 11.57 2.53
C TYR A 54 1.81 11.16 2.89
N ILE A 55 2.26 11.41 4.12
CA ILE A 55 3.59 11.01 4.60
C ILE A 55 3.75 9.49 4.55
N ASN A 56 2.80 8.74 5.12
CA ASN A 56 2.87 7.28 5.17
C ASN A 56 2.83 6.66 3.77
N ARG A 57 1.98 7.19 2.88
CA ARG A 57 1.93 6.77 1.48
C ARG A 57 3.28 6.97 0.78
N ASN A 58 3.92 8.12 0.97
CA ASN A 58 5.22 8.38 0.34
C ASN A 58 6.30 7.45 0.88
N ILE A 59 6.33 7.20 2.19
CA ILE A 59 7.29 6.25 2.79
C ILE A 59 7.09 4.87 2.18
N VAL A 60 5.86 4.34 2.20
CA VAL A 60 5.55 3.01 1.63
C VAL A 60 5.89 2.95 0.14
N ALA A 61 5.57 3.99 -0.64
CA ALA A 61 5.91 4.04 -2.06
C ALA A 61 7.42 3.99 -2.30
N SER A 62 8.22 4.72 -1.52
CA SER A 62 9.68 4.67 -1.60
C SER A 62 10.25 3.31 -1.22
N TYR A 63 9.67 2.64 -0.22
CA TYR A 63 10.07 1.26 0.13
C TYR A 63 9.74 0.26 -0.98
N ILE A 64 8.57 0.38 -1.62
CA ILE A 64 8.21 -0.48 -2.75
C ILE A 64 9.18 -0.29 -3.91
N GLU A 65 9.60 0.96 -4.18
CA GLU A 65 10.59 1.27 -5.21
C GLU A 65 11.95 0.64 -4.90
N LEU A 66 12.46 0.82 -3.67
CA LEU A 66 13.70 0.22 -3.20
C LEU A 66 13.68 -1.32 -3.30
N MET A 67 12.60 -1.96 -2.85
CA MET A 67 12.43 -3.40 -2.97
C MET A 67 12.44 -3.85 -4.44
N ASN A 68 11.78 -3.10 -5.32
CA ASN A 68 11.75 -3.44 -6.73
C ASN A 68 13.14 -3.36 -7.37
N GLU A 69 13.95 -2.36 -7.02
CA GLU A 69 15.35 -2.26 -7.46
C GLU A 69 16.17 -3.47 -6.99
N GLN A 70 16.11 -3.80 -5.70
CA GLN A 70 16.84 -4.94 -5.12
C GLN A 70 16.41 -6.29 -5.73
N LEU A 71 15.12 -6.47 -6.03
CA LEU A 71 14.63 -7.69 -6.70
C LEU A 71 15.14 -7.80 -8.14
N ILE A 72 15.20 -6.69 -8.87
CA ILE A 72 15.75 -6.68 -10.22
C ILE A 72 17.24 -7.02 -10.17
N GLU A 73 17.99 -6.43 -9.24
CA GLU A 73 19.41 -6.76 -9.05
C GLU A 73 19.61 -8.24 -8.73
N SER A 74 18.88 -8.80 -7.75
CA SER A 74 18.92 -10.23 -7.41
C SER A 74 18.61 -11.13 -8.60
N PHE A 75 17.61 -10.75 -9.39
CA PHE A 75 17.23 -11.49 -10.59
C PHE A 75 18.33 -11.46 -11.66
N MET A 76 18.94 -10.29 -11.89
CA MET A 76 20.02 -10.14 -12.88
C MET A 76 21.29 -10.89 -12.45
N ASP A 77 21.62 -10.85 -11.16
CA ASP A 77 22.73 -11.62 -10.60
C ASP A 77 22.47 -13.13 -10.72
N THR A 78 21.26 -13.57 -10.41
CA THR A 78 20.85 -14.97 -10.58
C THR A 78 20.94 -15.41 -12.04
N TYR A 79 20.43 -14.59 -12.96
CA TYR A 79 20.52 -14.85 -14.39
C TYR A 79 21.98 -15.03 -14.81
N LYS A 80 22.87 -14.12 -14.38
CA LYS A 80 24.30 -14.18 -14.69
C LYS A 80 24.95 -15.45 -14.13
N ILE A 81 24.65 -15.83 -12.89
CA ILE A 81 25.20 -17.06 -12.31
C ILE A 81 24.75 -18.30 -13.11
N MET A 82 23.51 -18.30 -13.61
CA MET A 82 23.03 -19.38 -14.47
C MET A 82 23.72 -19.38 -15.84
N ASP A 83 23.95 -18.21 -16.43
CA ASP A 83 24.71 -18.04 -17.67
C ASP A 83 26.15 -18.58 -17.51
N ASP A 84 26.84 -18.20 -16.44
CA ASP A 84 28.19 -18.70 -16.12
C ASP A 84 28.22 -20.23 -15.96
N ILE A 85 27.17 -20.84 -15.37
CA ILE A 85 27.06 -22.31 -15.26
C ILE A 85 26.83 -22.97 -16.63
N GLU A 86 26.03 -22.33 -17.50
CA GLU A 86 25.79 -22.82 -18.85
C GLU A 86 27.09 -22.84 -19.65
N ASP A 87 27.83 -21.73 -19.65
CA ASP A 87 29.14 -21.59 -20.30
C ASP A 87 30.15 -22.62 -19.78
N ASP A 88 30.28 -22.77 -18.45
CA ASP A 88 31.19 -23.76 -17.84
C ASP A 88 30.88 -25.20 -18.29
N VAL A 89 29.59 -25.54 -18.42
CA VAL A 89 29.17 -26.87 -18.88
C VAL A 89 29.44 -27.05 -20.37
N GLU A 90 29.17 -26.04 -21.19
CA GLU A 90 29.45 -26.10 -22.63
C GLU A 90 30.94 -26.32 -22.90
N ASP A 91 31.82 -25.57 -22.24
CA ASP A 91 33.27 -25.71 -22.36
C ASP A 91 33.73 -27.14 -22.03
N ILE A 92 33.25 -27.70 -20.90
CA ILE A 92 33.61 -29.07 -20.50
C ILE A 92 33.08 -30.10 -21.51
N LEU A 93 31.88 -29.90 -22.05
CA LEU A 93 31.31 -30.82 -23.05
C LEU A 93 32.06 -30.77 -24.38
N GLU A 94 32.63 -29.62 -24.76
CA GLU A 94 33.43 -29.45 -25.97
C GLU A 94 34.81 -30.13 -25.87
N ASP A 95 35.37 -30.21 -24.67
CA ASP A 95 36.62 -30.92 -24.39
C ASP A 95 36.48 -32.46 -24.45
N LEU A 96 35.26 -32.99 -24.41
CA LEU A 96 35.01 -34.44 -24.45
C LEU A 96 35.04 -35.01 -25.88
N PRO A 97 35.48 -36.28 -26.06
CA PRO A 97 35.45 -36.94 -27.36
C PRO A 97 34.03 -36.94 -27.96
N SER A 98 33.91 -36.42 -29.18
CA SER A 98 32.61 -36.34 -29.85
C SER A 98 32.01 -37.73 -30.06
N SER A 99 30.83 -37.96 -29.50
CA SER A 99 30.04 -39.19 -29.66
C SER A 99 28.55 -38.86 -29.70
N ASP A 100 27.73 -39.77 -30.21
CA ASP A 100 26.26 -39.61 -30.17
C ASP A 100 25.74 -39.50 -28.71
N CYS A 101 26.45 -40.13 -27.76
CA CYS A 101 26.14 -40.05 -26.34
C CYS A 101 26.35 -38.63 -25.79
N VAL A 102 27.54 -38.04 -26.03
CA VAL A 102 27.85 -36.65 -25.61
C VAL A 102 26.91 -35.64 -26.29
N ARG A 103 26.60 -35.84 -27.59
CA ARG A 103 25.64 -34.98 -28.31
C ARG A 103 24.25 -35.01 -27.67
N ASN A 104 23.77 -36.18 -27.25
CA ASN A 104 22.49 -36.30 -26.57
C ASN A 104 22.49 -35.64 -25.18
N VAL A 105 23.61 -35.67 -24.47
CA VAL A 105 23.76 -34.94 -23.21
C VAL A 105 23.70 -33.43 -23.45
N LYS A 106 24.47 -32.90 -24.42
CA LYS A 106 24.45 -31.47 -24.78
C LYS A 106 23.03 -30.98 -25.10
N MET A 107 22.31 -31.68 -26.00
CA MET A 107 20.92 -31.32 -26.33
C MET A 107 19.97 -31.36 -25.13
N ARG A 108 20.16 -32.30 -24.19
CA ARG A 108 19.34 -32.38 -22.98
C ARG A 108 19.65 -31.24 -22.01
N PHE A 109 20.92 -30.87 -21.87
CA PHE A 109 21.35 -29.75 -21.04
C PHE A 109 20.80 -28.41 -21.58
N GLU A 110 20.91 -28.15 -22.89
CA GLU A 110 20.31 -26.95 -23.53
C GLU A 110 18.80 -26.84 -23.27
N LEU A 111 18.08 -27.97 -23.26
CA LEU A 111 16.66 -28.00 -22.90
C LEU A 111 16.42 -27.72 -21.41
N GLN A 112 17.31 -28.16 -20.53
CA GLN A 112 17.23 -27.85 -19.10
C GLN A 112 17.53 -26.37 -18.85
N ALA A 113 18.56 -25.78 -19.48
CA ALA A 113 18.88 -24.36 -19.39
C ALA A 113 17.67 -23.49 -19.75
N LYS A 114 17.05 -23.75 -20.91
CA LYS A 114 15.80 -23.07 -21.33
C LYS A 114 14.66 -23.19 -20.33
N ARG A 115 14.49 -24.37 -19.71
CA ARG A 115 13.45 -24.58 -18.68
C ARG A 115 13.74 -23.78 -17.42
N HIS A 116 14.98 -23.78 -16.94
CA HIS A 116 15.35 -23.00 -15.76
C HIS A 116 15.25 -21.51 -16.02
N GLY A 117 15.64 -21.01 -17.21
CA GLY A 117 15.39 -19.62 -17.60
C GLY A 117 13.90 -19.24 -17.57
N SER A 118 13.01 -20.13 -18.01
CA SER A 118 11.56 -19.91 -17.88
C SER A 118 11.09 -19.91 -16.42
N PHE A 119 11.68 -20.74 -15.55
CA PHE A 119 11.35 -20.76 -14.13
C PHE A 119 11.85 -19.51 -13.41
N LEU A 120 13.00 -18.97 -13.80
CA LEU A 120 13.52 -17.72 -13.28
C LEU A 120 12.53 -16.57 -13.55
N GLY A 121 11.99 -16.48 -14.76
CA GLY A 121 10.93 -15.53 -15.09
C GLY A 121 9.65 -15.69 -14.24
N ASN A 122 9.31 -16.92 -13.84
CA ASN A 122 8.19 -17.18 -12.94
C ASN A 122 8.47 -16.76 -11.50
N CYS A 123 9.72 -16.91 -11.02
CA CYS A 123 10.14 -16.37 -9.72
C CYS A 123 9.97 -14.86 -9.69
N MET A 124 10.52 -14.14 -10.67
CA MET A 124 10.39 -12.68 -10.78
C MET A 124 8.92 -12.24 -10.81
N ARG A 125 8.09 -12.92 -11.60
CA ARG A 125 6.66 -12.64 -11.68
C ARG A 125 5.97 -12.81 -10.31
N SER A 126 6.32 -13.85 -9.56
CA SER A 126 5.73 -14.11 -8.25
C SER A 126 6.06 -12.99 -7.26
N SER A 127 7.31 -12.55 -7.21
CA SER A 127 7.74 -11.44 -6.35
C SER A 127 7.09 -10.12 -6.77
N HIS A 128 6.96 -9.86 -8.07
CA HIS A 128 6.26 -8.68 -8.57
C HIS A 128 4.74 -8.69 -8.24
N ILE A 129 4.09 -9.86 -8.20
CA ILE A 129 2.68 -9.96 -7.76
C ILE A 129 2.54 -9.50 -6.30
N VAL A 130 3.49 -9.86 -5.44
CA VAL A 130 3.50 -9.42 -4.04
C VAL A 130 3.65 -7.89 -3.96
N LEU A 131 4.62 -7.30 -4.66
CA LEU A 131 4.78 -5.84 -4.70
C LEU A 131 3.54 -5.13 -5.24
N ALA A 132 2.93 -5.64 -6.31
CA ALA A 132 1.69 -5.08 -6.85
C ALA A 132 0.52 -5.16 -5.85
N SER A 133 0.49 -6.20 -5.01
CA SER A 133 -0.51 -6.32 -3.94
C SER A 133 -0.34 -5.24 -2.87
N TRP A 134 0.90 -4.87 -2.54
CA TRP A 134 1.19 -3.78 -1.59
C TRP A 134 0.77 -2.42 -2.14
N ILE A 135 1.05 -2.14 -3.41
CA ILE A 135 0.56 -0.93 -4.09
C ILE A 135 -0.98 -0.88 -4.05
N THR A 136 -1.63 -2.01 -4.33
CA THR A 136 -3.09 -2.11 -4.29
C THR A 136 -3.64 -1.87 -2.88
N HIS A 137 -3.02 -2.47 -1.85
CA HIS A 137 -3.41 -2.28 -0.46
C HIS A 137 -3.25 -0.82 -0.01
N MET A 138 -2.10 -0.20 -0.32
CA MET A 138 -1.83 1.21 -0.04
C MET A 138 -2.87 2.14 -0.69
N ASN A 139 -3.22 1.89 -1.96
CA ASN A 139 -4.25 2.68 -2.66
C ASN A 139 -5.62 2.49 -2.02
N ASN A 140 -6.01 1.25 -1.68
CA ASN A 140 -7.27 0.98 -1.00
C ASN A 140 -7.38 1.66 0.36
N LEU A 141 -6.31 1.63 1.16
CA LEU A 141 -6.25 2.35 2.44
C LEU A 141 -6.39 3.86 2.22
N THR A 142 -5.71 4.41 1.21
CA THR A 142 -5.77 5.84 0.86
C THR A 142 -7.20 6.24 0.47
N ASP A 143 -7.81 5.51 -0.46
CA ASP A 143 -9.15 5.81 -0.98
C ASP A 143 -10.21 5.71 0.12
N THR A 144 -10.09 4.70 1.00
CA THR A 144 -11.04 4.51 2.10
C THR A 144 -10.89 5.57 3.18
N ALA A 145 -9.65 5.94 3.51
CA ALA A 145 -9.36 7.04 4.44
C ALA A 145 -9.92 8.37 3.90
N GLN A 146 -9.66 8.69 2.62
CA GLN A 146 -10.18 9.88 1.96
C GLN A 146 -11.70 9.88 1.88
N PHE A 147 -12.33 8.75 1.53
CA PHE A 147 -13.78 8.63 1.54
C PHE A 147 -14.35 8.94 2.93
N THR A 148 -13.77 8.36 3.99
CA THR A 148 -14.22 8.57 5.37
C THR A 148 -14.02 10.03 5.81
N LEU A 149 -12.87 10.63 5.51
CA LEU A 149 -12.55 12.03 5.81
C LEU A 149 -13.53 12.99 5.12
N ASN A 150 -13.86 12.72 3.86
CA ASN A 150 -14.81 13.52 3.09
C ASN A 150 -16.25 13.43 3.64
N GLN A 151 -16.59 12.39 4.42
CA GLN A 151 -17.89 12.31 5.11
C GLN A 151 -17.92 13.08 6.43
N ALA A 152 -16.77 13.45 7.01
CA ALA A 152 -16.73 14.13 8.30
C ALA A 152 -17.50 15.47 8.30
N PRO A 153 -17.37 16.35 7.28
CA PRO A 153 -18.18 17.56 7.18
C PRO A 153 -19.69 17.28 7.05
N ASN A 154 -20.08 16.24 6.31
CA ASN A 154 -21.49 15.90 6.05
C ASN A 154 -22.20 15.36 7.30
N GLN A 155 -21.50 14.56 8.11
CA GLN A 155 -22.05 14.03 9.37
C GLN A 155 -22.15 15.10 10.45
N GLY A 156 -21.23 16.07 10.46
CA GLY A 156 -21.35 17.27 11.30
C GLY A 156 -22.63 18.05 10.99
N LEU A 157 -22.93 18.27 9.69
CA LEU A 157 -24.13 18.98 9.24
C LEU A 157 -25.42 18.25 9.61
N ALA A 158 -25.49 16.93 9.42
CA ALA A 158 -26.66 16.14 9.78
C ALA A 158 -27.00 16.26 11.28
N SER A 159 -25.99 16.26 12.14
CA SER A 159 -26.15 16.40 13.59
C SER A 159 -26.67 17.77 14.01
N ILE A 160 -26.31 18.82 13.26
CA ILE A 160 -26.81 20.20 13.47
C ILE A 160 -28.28 20.29 13.05
N VAL A 161 -28.64 19.75 11.88
CA VAL A 161 -30.00 19.78 11.33
C VAL A 161 -30.99 18.97 12.17
N GLU A 162 -30.58 17.79 12.66
CA GLU A 162 -31.42 16.92 13.49
C GLU A 162 -31.80 17.58 14.81
N ARG A 163 -30.94 18.46 15.35
CA ARG A 163 -31.18 19.11 16.64
C ARG A 163 -31.94 20.42 16.55
N LEU A 164 -31.84 21.15 15.44
CA LEU A 164 -32.75 22.27 15.15
C LEU A 164 -34.23 21.84 15.09
N ARG A 165 -34.49 20.54 14.95
CA ARG A 165 -35.84 19.95 15.02
C ARG A 165 -36.28 19.55 16.43
N ILE A 166 -35.38 19.54 17.42
CA ILE A 166 -35.65 19.05 18.78
C ILE A 166 -35.54 20.23 19.75
N ASP A 167 -36.70 20.68 20.23
CA ASP A 167 -36.89 21.77 21.18
C ASP A 167 -36.43 21.34 22.59
N SER A 168 -35.11 21.22 22.80
CA SER A 168 -34.54 20.73 24.07
C SER A 168 -33.58 21.72 24.73
N SER A 169 -33.68 21.82 26.05
CA SER A 169 -32.86 22.65 26.94
C SER A 169 -31.41 22.20 27.09
N ASP A 170 -30.98 21.16 26.37
CA ASP A 170 -29.62 20.62 26.45
C ASP A 170 -28.66 21.42 25.57
N SER A 171 -27.47 21.69 26.10
CA SER A 171 -26.47 22.51 25.44
C SER A 171 -26.12 22.06 24.02
N PHE A 172 -26.10 23.00 23.06
CA PHE A 172 -25.94 22.75 21.63
C PHE A 172 -24.66 21.96 21.28
N TYR A 173 -23.62 22.09 22.09
CA TYR A 173 -22.28 21.52 21.87
C TYR A 173 -22.15 20.00 22.08
N THR A 174 -22.94 19.37 22.95
CA THR A 174 -22.64 18.00 23.43
C THR A 174 -22.70 16.93 22.31
N PRO A 175 -23.76 16.87 21.47
CA PRO A 175 -23.86 15.91 20.38
C PRO A 175 -22.93 16.23 19.21
N ILE A 176 -22.66 17.51 18.93
CA ILE A 176 -21.69 17.94 17.91
C ILE A 176 -20.30 17.42 18.30
N ASN A 177 -19.85 17.71 19.53
CA ASN A 177 -18.58 17.19 20.05
C ASN A 177 -18.54 15.65 20.10
N ARG A 178 -19.67 15.00 20.41
CA ARG A 178 -19.75 13.53 20.35
C ARG A 178 -19.56 13.02 18.92
N ARG A 179 -20.21 13.63 17.92
CA ARG A 179 -20.08 13.21 16.51
C ARG A 179 -18.70 13.52 15.96
N LEU A 180 -18.12 14.66 16.32
CA LEU A 180 -16.73 15.02 16.05
C LEU A 180 -15.78 13.94 16.57
N ARG A 181 -15.90 13.57 17.84
CA ARG A 181 -15.07 12.51 18.43
C ARG A 181 -15.25 11.18 17.73
N LEU A 182 -16.46 10.80 17.35
CA LEU A 182 -16.72 9.58 16.58
C LEU A 182 -15.99 9.61 15.24
N LEU A 183 -16.08 10.72 14.49
CA LEU A 183 -15.39 10.89 13.21
C LEU A 183 -13.86 10.84 13.37
N LEU A 184 -13.31 11.56 14.36
CA LEU A 184 -11.89 11.53 14.68
C LEU A 184 -11.41 10.12 15.05
N THR A 185 -12.25 9.36 15.76
CA THR A 185 -11.97 7.95 16.11
C THR A 185 -11.97 7.07 14.86
N SER A 186 -12.92 7.27 13.95
CA SER A 186 -12.97 6.54 12.67
C SER A 186 -11.76 6.81 11.78
N VAL A 187 -11.30 8.06 11.76
CA VAL A 187 -10.12 8.47 10.99
C VAL A 187 -8.84 7.90 11.60
N ARG A 188 -8.72 7.93 12.93
CA ARG A 188 -7.60 7.35 13.66
C ARG A 188 -7.38 5.88 13.32
N PHE A 189 -8.45 5.10 13.18
CA PHE A 189 -8.36 3.70 12.76
C PHE A 189 -7.54 3.54 11.47
N TYR A 190 -7.82 4.33 10.43
CA TYR A 190 -7.07 4.24 9.17
C TYR A 190 -5.63 4.74 9.29
N MET A 191 -5.37 5.69 10.19
CA MET A 191 -4.00 6.13 10.47
C MET A 191 -3.18 5.01 11.13
N ASP A 192 -3.79 4.33 12.11
CA ASP A 192 -3.18 3.19 12.80
C ASP A 192 -2.92 2.05 11.80
N GLU A 193 -3.88 1.70 10.93
CA GLU A 193 -3.70 0.68 9.87
C GLU A 193 -2.59 1.03 8.87
N PHE A 194 -2.47 2.31 8.49
CA PHE A 194 -1.37 2.76 7.61
C PHE A 194 -0.01 2.63 8.29
N GLU A 195 0.07 2.98 9.57
CA GLU A 195 1.31 2.89 10.34
C GLU A 195 1.70 1.43 10.59
N GLU A 196 0.73 0.56 10.89
CA GLU A 196 0.94 -0.88 11.00
C GLU A 196 1.43 -1.48 9.68
N PHE A 197 0.80 -1.12 8.56
CA PHE A 197 1.25 -1.57 7.25
C PHE A 197 2.66 -1.07 6.93
N ARG A 198 2.94 0.22 7.17
CA ARG A 198 4.29 0.80 7.02
C ARG A 198 5.30 0.03 7.88
N ALA A 199 5.05 -0.11 9.19
CA ALA A 199 5.94 -0.80 10.11
C ALA A 199 6.18 -2.25 9.69
N SER A 200 5.15 -2.95 9.19
CA SER A 200 5.29 -4.31 8.68
C SER A 200 6.27 -4.44 7.51
N LEU A 201 6.40 -3.41 6.67
CA LEU A 201 7.36 -3.38 5.57
C LEU A 201 8.75 -2.92 6.03
N VAL A 202 8.80 -1.83 6.80
CA VAL A 202 10.06 -1.19 7.22
C VAL A 202 10.83 -2.06 8.21
N ASP A 203 10.15 -2.60 9.22
CA ASP A 203 10.82 -3.33 10.30
C ASP A 203 11.22 -4.76 9.88
N ASN A 204 10.70 -5.25 8.75
CA ASN A 204 10.96 -6.61 8.24
C ASN A 204 11.64 -6.61 6.87
N GLU A 205 12.26 -5.50 6.46
CA GLU A 205 12.84 -5.32 5.12
C GLU A 205 13.74 -6.49 4.69
N GLU A 206 14.71 -6.86 5.54
CA GLU A 206 15.68 -7.94 5.24
C GLU A 206 15.00 -9.30 5.03
N GLN A 207 14.04 -9.64 5.91
CA GLN A 207 13.30 -10.90 5.82
C GLN A 207 12.41 -10.93 4.57
N ILE A 208 11.75 -9.82 4.28
CA ILE A 208 10.92 -9.67 3.09
C ILE A 208 11.75 -9.88 1.82
N LEU A 209 12.94 -9.27 1.75
CA LEU A 209 13.84 -9.44 0.61
C LEU A 209 14.30 -10.90 0.48
N GLU A 210 14.64 -11.55 1.60
CA GLU A 210 14.97 -12.97 1.61
C GLU A 210 13.82 -13.84 1.08
N ASP A 211 12.60 -13.62 1.57
CA ASP A 211 11.43 -14.39 1.14
C ASP A 211 11.14 -14.20 -0.35
N LEU A 212 11.25 -12.96 -0.85
CA LEU A 212 10.98 -12.63 -2.25
C LEU A 212 12.08 -13.11 -3.21
N THR A 213 13.30 -13.34 -2.72
CA THR A 213 14.43 -13.87 -3.50
C THR A 213 14.64 -15.37 -3.29
N THR A 214 14.02 -16.01 -2.31
CA THR A 214 14.23 -17.46 -2.05
C THR A 214 14.03 -18.33 -3.30
N CYS A 215 13.04 -18.00 -4.15
CA CYS A 215 12.78 -18.73 -5.40
C CYS A 215 13.96 -18.69 -6.38
N ASP A 216 14.62 -17.53 -6.55
CA ASP A 216 15.73 -17.38 -7.50
C ASP A 216 16.99 -18.11 -6.99
N ARG A 217 17.29 -18.00 -5.69
CA ARG A 217 18.40 -18.70 -5.03
C ARG A 217 18.26 -20.21 -5.10
N GLU A 218 17.07 -20.75 -4.79
CA GLU A 218 16.81 -22.18 -4.91
C GLU A 218 16.94 -22.67 -6.35
N LEU A 219 16.54 -21.85 -7.32
CA LEU A 219 16.62 -22.20 -8.73
C LEU A 219 18.07 -22.37 -9.18
N VAL A 220 18.98 -21.49 -8.76
CA VAL A 220 20.43 -21.61 -9.03
C VAL A 220 20.97 -22.94 -8.51
N VAL A 221 20.62 -23.31 -7.28
CA VAL A 221 21.08 -24.57 -6.67
C VAL A 221 20.60 -25.77 -7.49
N ARG A 222 19.33 -25.77 -7.89
CA ARG A 222 18.75 -26.85 -8.72
C ARG A 222 19.39 -26.91 -10.11
N PHE A 223 19.66 -25.75 -10.71
CA PHE A 223 20.30 -25.68 -12.02
C PHE A 223 21.74 -26.23 -11.97
N ARG A 224 22.52 -25.85 -10.94
CA ARG A 224 23.86 -26.40 -10.72
C ARG A 224 23.85 -27.91 -10.51
N GLN A 225 22.93 -28.44 -9.72
CA GLN A 225 22.78 -29.90 -9.55
C GLN A 225 22.42 -30.61 -10.85
N ALA A 226 21.59 -29.99 -11.70
CA ALA A 226 21.27 -30.52 -13.00
C ALA A 226 22.51 -30.53 -13.92
N ALA A 227 23.26 -29.43 -13.95
CA ALA A 227 24.53 -29.31 -14.68
C ALA A 227 25.53 -30.41 -14.27
N ASP A 228 25.79 -30.57 -12.97
CA ASP A 228 26.70 -31.59 -12.44
C ASP A 228 26.26 -33.01 -12.87
N SER A 229 24.96 -33.32 -12.78
CA SER A 229 24.41 -34.60 -13.23
C SER A 229 24.57 -34.83 -14.74
N GLU A 230 24.48 -33.79 -15.57
CA GLU A 230 24.68 -33.94 -17.01
C GLU A 230 26.17 -34.12 -17.33
N LEU A 231 27.08 -33.40 -16.66
CA LEU A 231 28.52 -33.58 -16.80
C LEU A 231 28.99 -34.98 -16.40
N GLU A 232 28.46 -35.54 -15.32
CA GLU A 232 28.73 -36.93 -14.93
C GLU A 232 28.31 -37.93 -16.01
N ARG A 233 27.15 -37.72 -16.64
CA ARG A 233 26.67 -38.57 -17.75
C ARG A 233 27.56 -38.43 -18.97
N ALA A 234 27.99 -37.21 -19.31
CA ALA A 234 28.89 -36.97 -20.43
C ALA A 234 30.25 -37.63 -20.22
N ARG A 235 30.80 -37.57 -19.00
CA ARG A 235 32.06 -38.27 -18.65
C ARG A 235 31.93 -39.79 -18.74
N ALA A 236 30.77 -40.35 -18.42
CA ALA A 236 30.50 -41.77 -18.60
C ALA A 236 30.31 -42.19 -20.08
N CYS A 237 30.14 -41.22 -20.99
CA CYS A 237 30.11 -41.46 -22.44
C CYS A 237 31.51 -41.49 -23.10
N ALA A 238 32.54 -40.98 -22.41
CA ALA A 238 33.92 -40.88 -22.90
C ALA A 238 34.74 -42.13 -22.56
#